data_AF-X1JYP0-F1
#
_entry.id   AF-X1JYP0-F1
#
_cell.length_a   1.000
_cell.length_b   1.000
_cell.length_c   1.000
_cell.angle_alpha   90.00
_cell.angle_beta   90.00
_cell.angle_gamma   90.00
#
_symmetry.space_group_name_H-M   'P 1'
#
loop_
_entity.id
_entity.type
_entity.pdbx_description
1 polymer ?
#
loop_
_entity_poly.entity_id
_entity_poly.type
_entity_poly.pdbx_seq_one_letter_code
_entity_poly.pdbx_strand_id
1 'polypeptide(L)'
;MVDLDYSRAFSCPKCGEIGNIYLVKVAGNKIIIKQRCPVHGGRAFKIPLKDKDKYIHFIRDGVFRCYKCGQEAEQSYIRNSAPWAIIKTSCPTHGAITTQKIWGSILNEISNKGAETQQPAQPQPSQIETMPSEENKFCPSCGSELADTGRFC
;
A
#
# COMPACT_ATOMS: atom_id res chain seq x y z
N MET A 1 -37.08 0.23 3.98
CA MET A 1 -35.70 -0.01 4.46
C MET A 1 -34.93 1.26 4.19
N VAL A 2 -34.39 1.92 5.21
CA VAL A 2 -33.57 3.12 5.01
C VAL A 2 -32.20 2.64 4.55
N ASP A 3 -31.93 2.78 3.25
CA ASP A 3 -30.59 2.60 2.70
C ASP A 3 -29.74 3.73 3.31
N LEU A 4 -29.04 3.41 4.39
CA LEU A 4 -28.12 4.34 5.04
C LEU A 4 -26.94 4.51 4.11
N ASP A 5 -26.97 5.59 3.34
CA ASP A 5 -25.87 5.99 2.48
C ASP A 5 -24.69 6.42 3.36
N TYR A 6 -23.73 5.51 3.55
CA TYR A 6 -22.52 5.75 4.31
C TYR A 6 -21.47 6.51 3.48
N SER A 7 -21.71 6.81 2.20
CA SER A 7 -20.77 7.54 1.33
C SER A 7 -20.44 8.92 1.94
N ARG A 8 -21.45 9.61 2.46
CA ARG A 8 -21.34 10.87 3.19
C ARG A 8 -20.58 10.77 4.52
N ALA A 9 -20.41 9.57 5.08
CA ALA A 9 -19.64 9.38 6.30
C ALA A 9 -18.13 9.43 6.05
N PHE A 10 -17.68 9.08 4.84
CA PHE A 10 -16.27 9.15 4.41
C PHE A 10 -15.80 10.59 4.14
N SER A 11 -16.74 11.46 3.77
CA SER A 11 -16.51 12.89 3.60
C SER A 11 -16.61 13.65 4.92
N CYS A 12 -15.80 14.69 5.07
CA CYS A 12 -15.93 15.63 6.17
C CYS A 12 -17.18 16.49 5.96
N PRO A 13 -18.07 16.65 6.96
CA PRO A 13 -19.28 17.46 6.83
C PRO A 13 -19.00 18.98 6.68
N LYS A 14 -17.77 19.43 6.97
CA LYS A 14 -17.38 20.84 6.91
C LYS A 14 -16.66 21.22 5.61
N CYS A 15 -15.76 20.37 5.10
CA CYS A 15 -15.03 20.64 3.85
C CYS A 15 -15.46 19.78 2.66
N GLY A 16 -16.33 18.77 2.83
CA GLY A 16 -16.71 17.84 1.76
C GLY A 16 -15.62 16.84 1.35
N GLU A 17 -14.34 17.15 1.64
CA GLU A 17 -13.19 16.31 1.33
C GLU A 17 -13.21 14.97 2.08
N ILE A 18 -12.71 13.92 1.41
CA ILE A 18 -12.50 12.59 2.00
C ILE A 18 -11.32 12.67 2.97
N GLY A 19 -11.54 12.17 4.20
CA GLY A 19 -10.53 12.16 5.24
C GLY A 19 -9.53 11.00 5.08
N ASN A 20 -8.30 11.18 5.56
CA ASN A 20 -7.32 10.10 5.63
C ASN A 20 -7.80 9.00 6.60
N ILE A 21 -7.89 7.76 6.15
CA ILE A 21 -8.29 6.60 6.93
C ILE A 21 -7.04 5.95 7.51
N TYR A 22 -6.85 6.11 8.82
CA TYR A 22 -5.68 5.56 9.50
C TYR A 22 -5.95 4.22 10.18
N LEU A 23 -7.21 3.85 10.40
CA LEU A 23 -7.57 2.57 11.00
C LEU A 23 -8.84 1.98 10.40
N VAL A 24 -8.75 0.72 9.95
CA VAL A 24 -9.90 -0.09 9.53
C VAL A 24 -9.85 -1.41 10.29
N LYS A 25 -10.87 -1.70 11.09
CA LYS A 25 -10.97 -2.92 11.90
C LYS A 25 -12.26 -3.66 11.58
N VAL A 26 -12.17 -4.96 11.29
CA VAL A 26 -13.35 -5.83 11.21
C VAL A 26 -13.65 -6.39 12.59
N ALA A 27 -14.88 -6.25 13.05
CA ALA A 27 -15.35 -6.75 14.35
C ALA A 27 -16.72 -7.41 14.18
N GLY A 28 -16.72 -8.74 13.99
CA GLY A 28 -17.94 -9.51 13.72
C GLY A 28 -18.59 -9.06 12.41
N ASN A 29 -19.87 -8.66 12.47
CA ASN A 29 -20.64 -8.23 11.30
C ASN A 29 -20.52 -6.72 10.98
N LYS A 30 -19.51 -6.03 11.53
CA LYS A 30 -19.32 -4.58 11.36
C LYS A 30 -17.85 -4.26 11.10
N ILE A 31 -17.60 -3.24 10.28
CA ILE A 31 -16.29 -2.66 10.02
C ILE A 31 -16.24 -1.31 10.71
N ILE A 32 -15.23 -1.11 11.55
CA ILE A 32 -14.96 0.13 12.26
C ILE A 32 -13.90 0.89 11.47
N ILE A 33 -14.26 2.08 11.02
CA ILE A 33 -13.38 2.95 10.22
C ILE A 33 -13.10 4.20 11.03
N LYS A 34 -11.82 4.52 11.22
CA LYS A 34 -11.38 5.80 11.79
C LYS A 34 -10.69 6.62 10.73
N GLN A 35 -11.24 7.80 10.49
CA GLN A 35 -10.73 8.77 9.53
C GLN A 35 -10.29 10.04 10.24
N ARG A 36 -9.43 10.81 9.59
CA ARG A 36 -8.97 12.12 10.03
C ARG A 36 -8.95 13.07 8.86
N CYS A 37 -9.72 14.14 8.99
CA CYS A 37 -9.64 15.30 8.11
C CYS A 37 -8.44 16.17 8.53
N PRO A 38 -7.66 16.72 7.58
CA PRO A 38 -6.53 17.60 7.88
C PRO A 38 -6.95 18.88 8.63
N VAL A 39 -8.12 19.43 8.29
CA VAL A 39 -8.58 20.74 8.80
C VAL A 39 -9.52 20.59 10.00
N HIS A 40 -10.40 19.58 9.98
CA HIS A 40 -11.54 19.50 10.91
C HIS A 40 -11.42 18.39 11.97
N GLY A 41 -10.36 17.58 11.94
CA GLY A 41 -10.09 16.56 12.95
C GLY A 41 -10.58 15.15 12.62
N GLY A 42 -10.59 14.28 13.63
CA GLY A 42 -10.86 12.84 13.51
C GLY A 42 -12.33 12.46 13.67
N ARG A 43 -12.79 11.45 12.92
CA ARG A 43 -14.11 10.82 13.07
C ARG A 43 -13.97 9.30 13.04
N ALA A 44 -14.84 8.61 13.77
CA ALA A 44 -14.97 7.16 13.66
C ALA A 44 -16.43 6.80 13.36
N PHE A 45 -16.63 5.85 12.47
CA PHE A 45 -17.96 5.31 12.16
C PHE A 45 -17.88 3.81 11.93
N LYS A 46 -19.05 3.17 11.90
CA LYS A 46 -19.19 1.72 11.77
C LYS A 46 -20.09 1.44 10.57
N ILE A 47 -19.60 0.65 9.62
CA ILE A 47 -20.39 0.16 8.50
C ILE A 47 -20.69 -1.32 8.69
N PRO A 48 -21.86 -1.83 8.27
CA PRO A 48 -22.13 -3.26 8.24
C PRO A 48 -21.21 -3.97 7.24
N LEU A 49 -20.78 -5.20 7.56
CA LEU A 49 -19.90 -5.99 6.68
C LEU A 49 -20.57 -6.31 5.33
N LYS A 50 -21.91 -6.38 5.29
CA LYS A 50 -22.69 -6.62 4.08
C LYS A 50 -22.51 -5.57 2.99
N ASP A 51 -22.25 -4.33 3.38
CA ASP A 51 -22.07 -3.20 2.45
C ASP A 51 -20.59 -2.88 2.19
N LYS A 52 -19.67 -3.73 2.68
CA LYS A 52 -18.22 -3.59 2.47
C LYS A 52 -17.89 -3.36 0.99
N ASP A 53 -18.42 -4.18 0.10
CA ASP A 53 -18.13 -4.15 -1.33
C ASP A 53 -18.58 -2.86 -2.03
N LYS A 54 -19.66 -2.24 -1.54
CA LYS A 54 -20.13 -0.93 -2.02
C LYS A 54 -19.17 0.19 -1.62
N TYR A 55 -18.64 0.12 -0.40
CA TYR A 55 -17.82 1.19 0.17
C TYR A 55 -16.30 0.98 0.03
N ILE A 56 -15.86 -0.12 -0.58
CA ILE A 56 -14.44 -0.47 -0.72
C ILE A 56 -13.64 0.61 -1.46
N HIS A 57 -14.25 1.27 -2.46
CA HIS A 57 -13.63 2.35 -3.23
C HIS A 57 -13.39 3.60 -2.36
N PHE A 58 -14.34 3.95 -1.49
CA PHE A 58 -14.16 5.05 -0.53
C PHE A 58 -13.10 4.74 0.52
N ILE A 59 -13.00 3.48 0.95
CA ILE A 59 -11.94 3.05 1.86
C ILE A 59 -10.58 3.17 1.16
N ARG A 60 -10.46 2.74 -0.09
CA ARG A 60 -9.23 2.88 -0.88
C ARG A 60 -8.79 4.34 -1.00
N ASP A 61 -9.70 5.22 -1.41
CA ASP A 61 -9.39 6.65 -1.60
C ASP A 61 -8.95 7.29 -0.28
N GLY A 62 -9.67 7.04 0.81
CA GLY A 62 -9.30 7.58 2.13
C GLY A 62 -8.00 6.99 2.68
N VAL A 63 -7.66 5.73 2.35
CA VAL A 63 -6.40 5.10 2.76
C VAL A 63 -5.23 5.75 2.04
N PHE A 64 -5.32 6.03 0.74
CA PHE A 64 -4.20 6.64 0.01
C PHE A 64 -4.25 8.17 0.05
N ARG A 65 -4.60 8.79 1.20
CA ARG A 65 -4.59 10.24 1.38
C ARG A 65 -3.65 10.71 2.48
N CYS A 66 -3.06 11.88 2.26
CA CYS A 66 -2.22 12.56 3.23
C CYS A 66 -3.05 13.18 4.36
N TYR A 67 -2.67 12.93 5.61
CA TYR A 67 -3.34 13.53 6.78
C TYR A 67 -3.08 15.04 6.96
N LYS A 68 -2.05 15.60 6.31
CA LYS A 68 -1.67 17.02 6.44
C LYS A 68 -2.31 17.88 5.35
N CYS A 69 -2.21 17.46 4.09
CA CYS A 69 -2.72 18.23 2.95
C CYS A 69 -3.97 17.63 2.29
N GLY A 70 -4.37 16.40 2.62
CA GLY A 70 -5.53 15.75 1.99
C GLY A 70 -5.29 15.22 0.57
N GLN A 71 -4.12 15.48 -0.03
CA GLN A 71 -3.76 14.99 -1.36
C GLN A 71 -3.58 13.47 -1.38
N GLU A 72 -3.72 12.88 -2.56
CA GLU A 72 -3.37 11.49 -2.83
C GLU A 72 -1.90 11.22 -2.45
N ALA A 73 -1.68 10.13 -1.74
CA ALA A 73 -0.40 9.70 -1.24
C ALA A 73 -0.03 8.37 -1.90
N GLU A 74 1.19 8.29 -2.39
CA GLU A 74 1.71 7.08 -3.02
C GLU A 74 1.96 6.00 -1.98
N GLN A 75 1.70 4.77 -2.37
CA GLN A 75 2.01 3.60 -1.57
C GLN A 75 3.52 3.32 -1.59
N SER A 76 4.18 3.55 -0.46
CA SER A 76 5.63 3.28 -0.35
C SER A 76 5.92 1.85 0.10
N TYR A 77 5.19 1.33 1.08
CA TYR A 77 5.47 0.02 1.67
C TYR A 77 4.24 -0.57 2.37
N ILE A 78 4.02 -1.88 2.21
CA ILE A 78 2.99 -2.63 2.92
C ILE A 78 3.67 -3.70 3.77
N ARG A 79 3.31 -3.77 5.06
CA ARG A 79 3.69 -4.86 5.96
C ARG A 79 2.45 -5.61 6.43
N ASN A 80 2.33 -6.86 6.05
CA ASN A 80 1.30 -7.76 6.54
C ASN A 80 1.69 -8.27 7.93
N SER A 81 0.79 -8.13 8.91
CA SER A 81 0.96 -8.53 10.30
C SER A 81 -0.32 -9.21 10.80
N ALA A 82 -0.46 -10.49 10.44
CA ALA A 82 -1.58 -11.38 10.76
C ALA A 82 -2.96 -10.74 10.45
N PRO A 83 -3.85 -10.37 11.40
CA PRO A 83 -5.14 -9.79 11.04
C PRO A 83 -5.01 -8.34 10.50
N TRP A 84 -3.82 -7.73 10.59
CA TRP A 84 -3.57 -6.36 10.20
C TRP A 84 -2.63 -6.28 9.00
N ALA A 85 -2.81 -5.24 8.20
CA ALA A 85 -1.86 -4.77 7.22
C ALA A 85 -1.51 -3.33 7.56
N ILE A 86 -0.22 -3.05 7.57
CA ILE A 86 0.35 -1.78 7.93
C ILE A 86 0.88 -1.13 6.66
N ILE A 87 0.28 -0.02 6.23
CA ILE A 87 0.64 0.67 5.00
C ILE A 87 1.39 1.93 5.35
N LYS A 88 2.57 2.11 4.78
CA LYS A 88 3.30 3.38 4.80
C LYS A 88 3.02 4.11 3.50
N THR A 89 2.48 5.32 3.62
CA THR A 89 2.24 6.20 2.48
C THR A 89 3.20 7.38 2.48
N SER A 90 3.62 7.78 1.28
CA SER A 90 4.47 8.95 1.02
C SER A 90 3.67 9.98 0.23
N CYS A 91 3.68 11.22 0.70
CA CYS A 91 3.07 12.33 -0.02
C CYS A 91 4.17 13.14 -0.72
N PRO A 92 3.94 13.61 -1.97
CA PRO A 92 4.93 14.38 -2.72
C PRO A 92 5.36 15.66 -2.01
N THR A 93 4.49 16.26 -1.19
CA THR A 93 4.77 17.52 -0.47
C THR A 93 5.35 17.32 0.94
N HIS A 94 5.10 16.19 1.58
CA HIS A 94 5.42 15.99 3.01
C HIS A 94 6.31 14.77 3.29
N GLY A 95 6.71 14.03 2.25
CA GLY A 95 7.53 12.83 2.37
C GLY A 95 6.75 11.66 2.99
N ALA A 96 7.44 10.76 3.69
CA ALA A 96 6.82 9.61 4.36
C ALA A 96 6.05 10.07 5.60
N ILE A 97 4.73 9.94 5.58
CA ILE A 97 3.88 10.63 6.56
C ILE A 97 3.17 9.70 7.53
N THR A 98 2.66 8.54 7.13
CA THR A 98 1.81 7.76 8.05
C THR A 98 1.80 6.27 7.78
N THR A 99 1.67 5.56 8.89
CA THR A 99 1.48 4.11 9.02
C THR A 99 -0.02 3.85 9.24
N GLN A 100 -0.77 3.48 8.20
CA GLN A 100 -2.19 3.15 8.27
C GLN A 100 -2.36 1.69 8.67
N LYS A 101 -3.29 1.40 9.58
CA LYS A 101 -3.52 0.05 10.09
C LYS A 101 -4.88 -0.47 9.62
N ILE A 102 -4.85 -1.32 8.60
CA ILE A 102 -6.03 -1.85 7.94
C ILE A 102 -6.16 -3.32 8.26
N TRP A 103 -7.38 -3.87 8.29
CA TRP A 103 -7.55 -5.30 8.40
C TRP A 103 -7.08 -5.99 7.10
N GLY A 104 -6.28 -7.04 7.18
CA GLY A 104 -5.62 -7.65 6.03
C GLY A 104 -6.60 -8.06 4.91
N SER A 105 -7.75 -8.61 5.27
CA SER A 105 -8.80 -9.00 4.32
C SER A 105 -9.36 -7.83 3.51
N ILE A 106 -9.46 -6.63 4.13
CA ILE A 106 -9.95 -5.42 3.45
C ILE A 106 -8.87 -4.88 2.50
N LEU A 107 -7.61 -4.88 2.94
CA LEU A 107 -6.51 -4.45 2.07
C LEU A 107 -6.38 -5.36 0.85
N ASN A 108 -6.48 -6.69 1.03
CA ASN A 108 -6.40 -7.63 -0.08
C ASN A 108 -7.45 -7.32 -1.15
N GLU A 109 -8.65 -6.88 -0.77
CA GLU A 109 -9.68 -6.53 -1.74
C GLU A 109 -9.50 -5.16 -2.38
N ILE A 110 -8.99 -4.19 -1.62
CA ILE A 110 -8.57 -2.90 -2.18
C ILE A 110 -7.48 -3.13 -3.24
N SER A 111 -6.53 -4.02 -2.96
CA SER A 111 -5.45 -4.39 -3.87
C SER A 111 -5.93 -5.24 -5.05
N ASN A 112 -6.80 -6.23 -4.86
CA ASN A 112 -7.31 -7.06 -5.97
C ASN A 112 -8.17 -6.24 -6.96
N LYS A 113 -8.97 -5.29 -6.48
CA LYS A 113 -9.68 -4.33 -7.37
C LYS A 113 -8.78 -3.22 -7.92
N GLY A 114 -7.52 -3.17 -7.48
CA GLY A 114 -6.49 -2.27 -7.99
C GLY A 114 -5.43 -2.95 -8.85
N ALA A 115 -5.44 -4.27 -8.93
CA ALA A 115 -4.39 -5.07 -9.56
C ALA A 115 -4.42 -5.07 -11.09
N GLU A 116 -5.29 -4.27 -11.73
CA GLU A 116 -5.10 -3.90 -13.14
C GLU A 116 -4.06 -2.78 -13.29
N THR A 117 -3.59 -2.14 -12.22
CA THR A 117 -2.51 -1.15 -12.29
C THR A 117 -1.71 -1.10 -11.00
N GLN A 118 -0.45 -1.58 -11.09
CA GLN A 118 0.65 -1.40 -10.13
C GLN A 118 0.64 -2.32 -8.91
N GLN A 119 1.35 -3.43 -9.07
CA GLN A 119 1.98 -4.21 -8.02
C GLN A 119 3.35 -3.58 -7.71
N PRO A 120 3.59 -2.98 -6.53
CA PRO A 120 4.96 -2.77 -6.08
C PRO A 120 5.54 -4.15 -5.78
N ALA A 121 6.61 -4.48 -6.48
CA ALA A 121 7.39 -5.69 -6.28
C ALA A 121 7.66 -5.88 -4.78
N GLN A 122 7.12 -6.96 -4.23
CA GLN A 122 7.60 -7.54 -3.01
C GLN A 122 9.11 -7.82 -3.23
N PRO A 123 10.03 -7.34 -2.37
CA PRO A 123 11.40 -7.85 -2.44
C PRO A 123 11.30 -9.34 -2.08
N GLN A 124 11.40 -10.20 -3.10
CA GLN A 124 11.76 -11.59 -2.88
C GLN A 124 13.04 -11.58 -2.04
N PRO A 125 13.15 -12.40 -0.97
CA PRO A 125 14.47 -12.75 -0.50
C PRO A 125 15.18 -13.36 -1.70
N SER A 126 16.27 -12.73 -2.17
CA SER A 126 17.13 -13.27 -3.22
C SER A 126 17.55 -14.67 -2.80
N GLN A 127 16.83 -15.66 -3.32
CA GLN A 127 17.39 -16.97 -3.49
C GLN A 127 18.44 -16.76 -4.57
N ILE A 128 19.69 -16.73 -4.11
CA ILE A 128 20.86 -16.84 -4.98
C ILE A 128 20.77 -18.25 -5.56
N GLU A 129 20.01 -18.37 -6.65
CA GLU A 129 20.15 -19.48 -7.57
C GLU A 129 21.50 -19.28 -8.25
N THR A 130 22.44 -20.13 -7.84
CA THR A 130 23.70 -20.37 -8.50
C THR A 130 23.42 -20.75 -9.95
N MET A 131 23.46 -19.78 -10.86
CA MET A 131 23.55 -20.06 -12.30
C MET A 131 25.04 -20.20 -12.67
N PRO A 132 25.37 -21.15 -13.56
CA PRO A 132 26.74 -21.51 -13.89
C PRO A 132 27.50 -20.35 -14.55
N SER A 133 28.76 -20.25 -14.15
CA SER A 133 29.74 -19.24 -14.53
C SER A 133 30.23 -19.46 -15.96
N GLU A 134 29.95 -18.51 -16.84
CA GLU A 134 30.62 -18.23 -18.12
C GLU A 134 30.66 -16.69 -18.23
N GLU A 135 31.75 -15.98 -18.48
CA GLU A 135 33.08 -16.32 -18.92
C GLU A 135 33.92 -15.04 -18.74
N ASN A 136 35.00 -15.11 -17.95
CA ASN A 136 35.99 -14.06 -17.81
C ASN A 136 36.81 -13.98 -19.11
N LYS A 137 36.51 -13.04 -20.01
CA LYS A 137 37.28 -12.87 -21.25
C LYS A 137 38.50 -11.94 -21.15
N PHE A 138 38.83 -11.42 -19.97
CA PHE A 138 39.93 -10.44 -19.82
C PHE A 138 40.79 -10.70 -18.59
N CYS A 139 42.12 -10.65 -18.78
CA CYS A 139 43.09 -10.88 -17.72
C CYS A 139 43.34 -9.58 -16.92
N PRO A 140 43.08 -9.53 -15.59
CA PRO A 140 43.06 -8.29 -14.81
C PRO A 140 44.44 -7.67 -14.51
N SER A 141 45.55 -8.26 -14.96
CA SER A 141 46.90 -7.70 -14.79
C SER A 141 47.49 -7.04 -16.05
N CYS A 142 46.95 -7.28 -17.24
CA CYS A 142 47.50 -6.69 -18.49
C CYS A 142 46.45 -6.27 -19.53
N GLY A 143 45.16 -6.59 -19.34
CA GLY A 143 44.08 -6.03 -20.16
C GLY A 143 43.90 -6.60 -21.57
N SER A 144 44.52 -7.73 -21.90
CA SER A 144 44.31 -8.39 -23.21
C SER A 144 43.21 -9.47 -23.16
N GLU A 145 42.50 -9.63 -24.28
CA GLU A 145 41.46 -10.65 -24.49
C GLU A 145 42.07 -12.06 -24.51
N LEU A 146 41.56 -12.94 -23.63
CA LEU A 146 41.95 -14.36 -23.60
C LEU A 146 41.18 -15.09 -24.69
N ALA A 147 41.84 -15.38 -25.81
CA ALA A 147 41.33 -16.31 -26.81
C ALA A 147 41.41 -17.74 -26.25
N ASP A 148 40.26 -18.39 -26.23
CA ASP A 148 39.97 -19.77 -25.81
C ASP A 148 41.09 -20.75 -26.21
N THR A 149 42.04 -20.98 -25.31
CA THR A 149 42.90 -22.17 -25.26
C THR A 149 43.69 -22.13 -23.96
N GLY A 150 43.31 -22.99 -23.02
CA GLY A 150 43.82 -23.04 -21.65
C GLY A 150 45.33 -23.15 -21.53
N ARG A 151 45.99 -22.00 -21.39
CA ARG A 151 47.29 -21.85 -20.73
C ARG A 151 47.24 -20.64 -19.82
N PHE A 152 47.16 -20.90 -18.53
CA PHE A 152 47.46 -19.92 -17.50
C PHE A 152 48.96 -19.58 -17.58
N CYS A 153 49.30 -18.29 -17.48
CA CYS A 153 50.65 -17.87 -17.08
C CYS A 153 50.87 -18.19 -15.60
#